data_AF-A0A1H4J7M9-F1
#
_entry.id   AF-A0A1H4J7M9-F1
#
_cell.length_a   1.000
_cell.length_b   1.000
_cell.length_c   1.000
_cell.angle_alpha   90.00
_cell.angle_beta   90.00
_cell.angle_gamma   90.00
#
_symmetry.space_group_name_H-M   'P 1'
#
loop_
_entity.id
_entity.type
_entity.pdbx_description
1 polymer ?
#
loop_
_entity_poly.entity_id
_entity_poly.type
_entity_poly.pdbx_seq_one_letter_code
_entity_poly.pdbx_strand_id
1 'polypeptide(L)'
;MRLKTIIELTSAARRRAETAGLATQLDRLSLGEWARKGDFVELAGRDETIVFMIRARRIRVDANDMQTLVFELDHPPRPAVR
;
A
#
# COMPACT_ATOMS: atom_id res chain seq x y z
N MET A 1 -13.41 14.85 -5.72
CA MET A 1 -12.47 15.25 -4.64
C MET A 1 -11.53 14.07 -4.42
N ARG A 2 -10.20 14.23 -4.39
CA ARG A 2 -9.31 13.09 -4.07
C ARG A 2 -9.28 12.93 -2.55
N LEU A 3 -9.72 11.78 -2.05
CA LEU A 3 -9.52 11.41 -0.65
C LEU A 3 -8.03 11.26 -0.34
N LYS A 4 -7.61 11.63 0.87
CA LYS A 4 -6.25 11.40 1.34
C LYS A 4 -5.99 9.90 1.41
N THR A 5 -4.81 9.47 0.95
CA THR A 5 -4.37 8.07 1.00
C THR A 5 -3.17 7.93 1.93
N ILE A 6 -3.16 6.87 2.74
CA ILE A 6 -2.02 6.45 3.56
C ILE A 6 -1.68 5.00 3.19
N ILE A 7 -0.39 4.73 3.04
CA ILE A 7 0.14 3.40 2.80
C ILE A 7 0.76 2.87 4.10
N GLU A 8 0.26 1.75 4.58
CA GLU A 8 0.84 0.98 5.67
C GLU A 8 1.52 -0.26 5.07
N LEU A 9 2.60 -0.74 5.70
CA LEU A 9 3.33 -1.92 5.25
C LEU A 9 3.33 -2.96 6.35
N THR A 10 3.15 -4.24 6.00
CA THR A 10 3.54 -5.34 6.90
C THR A 10 5.04 -5.29 7.16
N SER A 11 5.51 -5.93 8.24
CA SER A 11 6.96 -5.97 8.53
C SER A 11 7.77 -6.58 7.37
N ALA A 12 7.20 -7.56 6.66
CA ALA A 12 7.84 -8.18 5.50
C ALA A 12 7.86 -7.24 4.28
N ALA A 13 6.76 -6.55 3.99
CA ALA A 13 6.70 -5.52 2.95
C ALA A 13 7.64 -4.35 3.22
N ARG A 14 7.73 -3.89 4.47
CA ARG A 14 8.66 -2.84 4.88
C ARG A 14 10.11 -3.22 4.59
N ARG A 15 10.54 -4.38 5.07
CA ARG A 15 11.91 -4.87 4.85
C ARG A 15 12.23 -4.97 3.35
N ARG A 16 11.27 -5.44 2.54
CA ARG A 16 11.45 -5.51 1.09
C ARG A 16 11.58 -4.13 0.44
N ALA A 17 10.71 -3.20 0.81
CA ALA A 17 10.72 -1.83 0.30
C ALA A 17 12.03 -1.11 0.62
N GLU A 18 12.56 -1.29 1.83
CA GLU A 18 13.86 -0.74 2.25
C GLU A 18 15.00 -1.29 1.38
N THR A 19 15.10 -2.61 1.23
CA THR A 19 16.12 -3.25 0.38
C THR A 19 16.03 -2.78 -1.07
N ALA A 20 14.82 -2.55 -1.58
CA ALA A 20 14.60 -2.11 -2.96
C ALA A 20 14.72 -0.57 -3.16
N GLY A 21 14.93 0.19 -2.08
CA GLY A 21 15.05 1.66 -2.14
C GLY A 21 13.73 2.40 -2.42
N LEU A 22 12.59 1.83 -2.04
CA LEU A 22 11.25 2.31 -2.41
C LEU A 22 10.62 3.33 -1.44
N ALA A 23 11.31 3.73 -0.36
CA ALA A 23 10.74 4.58 0.69
C ALA A 23 10.09 5.87 0.15
N THR A 24 10.82 6.64 -0.68
CA THR A 24 10.30 7.90 -1.25
C THR A 24 9.13 7.68 -2.21
N GLN A 25 9.10 6.56 -2.95
CA GLN A 25 8.00 6.25 -3.85
C GLN A 25 6.73 5.87 -3.08
N LEU A 26 6.88 5.14 -1.97
CA LEU A 26 5.78 4.77 -1.08
C LEU A 26 5.19 5.98 -0.34
N ASP A 27 6.02 6.93 0.10
CA ASP A 27 5.55 8.18 0.74
C ASP A 27 4.70 9.05 -0.20
N ARG A 28 4.96 8.95 -1.52
CA ARG A 28 4.24 9.68 -2.57
C ARG A 28 3.12 8.86 -3.20
N LEU A 29 3.02 7.58 -2.88
CA LEU A 29 2.06 6.68 -3.49
C LEU A 29 0.64 7.05 -3.06
N SER A 30 -0.17 7.46 -4.03
CA SER A 30 -1.60 7.69 -3.84
C SER A 30 -2.37 6.67 -4.67
N LEU A 31 -2.98 5.72 -3.99
CA LEU A 31 -3.93 4.77 -4.59
C LEU A 31 -5.32 5.40 -4.62
N GLY A 32 -6.03 5.20 -5.73
CA GLY A 32 -7.38 5.70 -5.93
C GLY A 32 -8.44 4.87 -5.18
N GLU A 33 -9.66 5.42 -5.10
CA GLU A 33 -10.81 4.76 -4.46
C GLU A 33 -11.15 3.40 -5.08
N TRP A 34 -10.78 3.20 -6.35
CA TRP A 34 -10.99 1.96 -7.11
C TRP A 34 -10.16 0.78 -6.59
N ALA A 35 -9.06 1.02 -5.88
CA ALA A 35 -8.16 -0.03 -5.40
C ALA A 35 -8.81 -0.85 -4.27
N ARG A 36 -8.64 -2.17 -4.32
CA ARG A 36 -9.30 -3.13 -3.45
C ARG A 36 -8.31 -4.12 -2.83
N LYS A 37 -8.75 -4.75 -1.74
CA LYS A 37 -8.04 -5.90 -1.16
C LYS A 37 -7.87 -6.98 -2.23
N GLY A 38 -6.66 -7.50 -2.36
CA GLY A 38 -6.28 -8.50 -3.35
C GLY A 38 -5.66 -7.91 -4.62
N ASP A 39 -5.79 -6.60 -4.87
CA ASP A 39 -5.11 -5.96 -5.99
C ASP A 39 -3.59 -5.95 -5.77
N PHE A 40 -2.86 -5.92 -6.87
CA PHE A 40 -1.41 -5.82 -6.88
C PHE A 40 -0.96 -4.39 -7.19
N VAL A 41 0.10 -3.96 -6.50
CA VAL A 41 0.78 -2.68 -6.73
C VAL A 41 2.21 -3.00 -7.11
N GLU A 42 2.56 -2.70 -8.35
CA GLU A 42 3.92 -2.88 -8.88
C GLU A 42 4.68 -1.56 -8.80
N LEU A 43 5.85 -1.58 -8.16
CA LEU A 43 6.72 -0.42 -8.04
C LEU A 43 8.10 -0.76 -8.61
N ALA A 44 8.62 0.12 -9.45
CA ALA A 44 9.98 0.03 -9.95
C ALA A 44 10.98 0.31 -8.81
N GLY A 45 11.64 -0.75 -8.31
CA GLY A 45 12.78 -0.62 -7.40
C GLY A 45 14.06 -0.27 -8.14
N ARG A 46 15.17 -0.23 -7.41
CA ARG A 46 16.48 0.12 -7.97
C ARG A 46 16.92 -0.83 -9.09
N ASP A 47 16.82 -2.13 -8.86
CA ASP A 47 17.36 -3.18 -9.75
C ASP A 47 16.27 -4.14 -10.27
N GLU A 48 15.06 -4.04 -9.73
CA GLU A 48 13.95 -4.96 -10.02
C GLU A 48 12.59 -4.30 -9.77
N THR A 49 11.53 -4.87 -10.35
CA THR A 49 10.16 -4.49 -10.02
C THR A 49 9.69 -5.27 -8.79
N ILE A 50 9.17 -4.56 -7.79
CA ILE A 50 8.62 -5.18 -6.58
C ILE A 50 7.10 -5.16 -6.66
N VAL A 51 6.51 -6.34 -6.49
CA VAL A 51 5.06 -6.52 -6.43
C VAL A 51 4.61 -6.60 -4.98
N PHE A 52 3.69 -5.72 -4.60
CA PHE A 52 2.97 -5.76 -3.32
C PHE A 52 1.52 -6.16 -3.55
N MET A 53 0.90 -6.82 -2.58
CA MET A 53 -0.54 -7.05 -2.59
C MET A 53 -1.21 -6.13 -1.57
N ILE A 54 -2.34 -5.53 -1.93
CA ILE A 54 -3.21 -4.85 -0.98
C ILE A 54 -3.85 -5.90 -0.06
N ARG A 55 -3.31 -6.05 1.14
CA ARG A 55 -3.79 -7.01 2.14
C ARG A 55 -5.04 -6.53 2.86
N ALA A 56 -5.14 -5.22 3.10
CA ALA A 56 -6.30 -4.60 3.72
C ALA A 56 -6.55 -3.20 3.16
N ARG A 57 -7.84 -2.81 3.13
CA ARG A 57 -8.31 -1.45 2.87
C ARG A 57 -9.20 -1.02 4.01
N ARG A 58 -8.93 0.13 4.61
CA ARG A 58 -9.68 0.69 5.73
C ARG A 58 -10.00 2.15 5.44
N ILE A 59 -11.15 2.62 5.92
CA ILE A 59 -11.48 4.05 5.94
C ILE A 59 -11.26 4.52 7.38
N ARG A 60 -10.34 5.45 7.57
CA ARG A 60 -10.14 6.14 8.85
C ARG A 60 -10.95 7.43 8.80
N VAL A 61 -11.87 7.58 9.76
CA VAL A 61 -12.63 8.81 9.98
C VAL A 61 -12.07 9.45 11.24
N ASP A 62 -11.63 10.71 11.16
CA ASP A 62 -11.15 11.45 12.32
C ASP A 62 -12.28 12.25 13.03
N ALA A 63 -11.95 12.92 14.13
CA ALA A 63 -12.92 13.68 14.92
C ALA A 63 -13.50 14.91 14.21
N ASN A 64 -12.93 15.31 13.07
CA ASN A 64 -13.41 16.41 12.23
C ASN A 64 -14.16 15.89 10.99
N ASP A 65 -14.64 14.64 11.02
CA ASP A 65 -15.29 13.93 9.91
C ASP A 65 -14.43 13.80 8.63
N MET A 66 -13.12 14.03 8.72
CA MET A 66 -12.24 13.88 7.56
C MET A 66 -11.95 12.39 7.34
N GLN A 67 -12.19 11.95 6.10
CA GLN A 67 -11.98 10.57 5.69
C GLN A 67 -10.59 10.41 5.04
N THR A 68 -9.88 9.36 5.46
CA THR A 68 -8.61 8.93 4.88
C THR A 68 -8.68 7.46 4.50
N LEU A 69 -8.29 7.14 3.26
CA LEU A 69 -8.11 5.76 2.82
C LEU A 69 -6.77 5.22 3.28
N VAL A 70 -6.78 4.09 3.97
CA VAL A 70 -5.58 3.41 4.43
C VAL A 70 -5.48 2.07 3.70
N PHE A 71 -4.36 1.85 3.01
CA PHE A 71 -4.04 0.60 2.33
C PHE A 71 -2.85 -0.07 3.00
N GLU A 72 -3.04 -1.28 3.49
CA GLU A 72 -1.97 -2.11 4.02
C GLU A 72 -1.42 -2.99 2.91
N LEU A 73 -0.13 -2.86 2.60
CA LEU A 73 0.56 -3.64 1.59
C LEU A 73 1.37 -4.77 2.23
N ASP A 74 1.35 -5.94 1.59
CA ASP A 74 2.08 -7.12 2.01
C ASP A 74 3.04 -7.63 0.91
N HIS A 75 4.10 -8.32 1.34
CA HIS A 75 5.09 -8.95 0.46
C HIS A 75 5.72 -10.18 1.15
N PRO A 76 5.99 -11.30 0.44
CA PRO A 76 5.52 -11.57 -0.93
C PRO A 76 3.99 -11.60 -0.98
N PRO A 77 3.38 -11.39 -2.15
CA PRO A 77 1.94 -11.51 -2.31
C PRO A 77 1.49 -12.92 -1.91
N ARG A 78 0.92 -13.05 -0.72
CA ARG A 78 0.34 -14.32 -0.26
C ARG A 78 -1.10 -14.36 -0.75
N PRO A 79 -1.51 -15.38 -1.53
CA PRO A 79 -2.90 -15.48 -1.95
C PRO A 79 -3.79 -15.45 -0.70
N ALA A 80 -4.90 -14.69 -0.79
CA ALA A 80 -5.92 -14.73 0.25
C ALA A 80 -6.40 -16.18 0.34
N VAL A 81 -6.09 -16.87 1.44
CA VAL A 81 -6.63 -18.20 1.71
C VAL A 81 -8.15 -18.06 1.67
N ARG A 82 -8.75 -18.80 0.74
CA ARG A 82 -10.15 -18.70 0.34
C ARG A 82 -11.07 -19.30 1.38
#